data_AF-X1FZM8-F1
#
_entry.id   AF-X1FZM8-F1
#
_cell.length_a   1.000
_cell.length_b   1.000
_cell.length_c   1.000
_cell.angle_alpha   90.00
_cell.angle_beta   90.00
_cell.angle_gamma   90.00
#
_symmetry.space_group_name_H-M   'P 1'
#
loop_
_entity.id
_entity.type
_entity.pdbx_description
1 polymer ?
#
loop_
_entity_poly.entity_id
_entity_poly.type
_entity_poly.pdbx_seq_one_letter_code
_entity_poly.pdbx_strand_id
1 'polypeptide(L)' 'YDVFPNYDQSFNHIILNEESLEIYMVNSTNLERNLILEQKLGRSKFVRPYLTRMEHLLNPDVWD' A
#
# COMPACT_ATOMS: atom_id res chain seq x y z
N TYR A 1 16.40 -3.48 25.00
CA TYR A 1 15.87 -4.29 23.90
C TYR A 1 14.69 -3.54 23.34
N ASP A 2 14.93 -2.72 22.34
CA ASP A 2 13.86 -1.98 21.68
C ASP A 2 13.05 -2.95 20.82
N VAL A 3 11.78 -3.09 21.18
CA VAL A 3 10.81 -3.85 20.39
C VAL A 3 10.44 -2.95 19.22
N PHE A 4 11.21 -3.03 18.13
CA PHE A 4 10.78 -2.44 16.87
C PHE A 4 9.44 -3.10 16.50
N PRO A 5 8.39 -2.31 16.16
CA PRO A 5 7.17 -2.90 15.64
C PRO A 5 7.60 -3.75 14.45
N ASN A 6 7.14 -5.00 14.42
CA ASN A 6 7.41 -5.92 13.32
C ASN A 6 6.80 -5.28 12.07
N TYR A 7 7.59 -4.52 11.33
CA TYR A 7 7.19 -3.98 10.04
C TYR A 7 7.04 -5.18 9.15
N ASP A 8 5.84 -5.74 9.08
CA ASP A 8 5.53 -6.83 8.17
C ASP A 8 5.98 -6.38 6.78
N GLN A 9 7.02 -7.05 6.30
CA GLN A 9 7.59 -6.80 5.00
C GLN A 9 6.46 -6.92 3.98
N SER A 10 6.35 -5.92 3.11
CA SER A 10 5.23 -5.82 2.20
C SER A 10 5.59 -5.01 0.98
N PHE A 11 5.14 -5.47 -0.17
CA PHE A 11 5.44 -4.88 -1.47
C PHE A 11 4.15 -4.45 -2.17
N ASN A 12 4.28 -3.47 -3.07
CA ASN A 12 3.17 -3.04 -3.90
C ASN A 12 3.07 -3.96 -5.12
N HIS A 13 1.86 -4.44 -5.40
CA HIS A 13 1.54 -5.12 -6.65
C HIS A 13 0.63 -4.21 -7.47
N ILE A 14 1.14 -3.78 -8.62
CA ILE A 14 0.50 -2.81 -9.52
C ILE A 14 0.02 -3.55 -10.76
N ILE A 15 -1.27 -3.42 -11.04
CA ILE A 15 -1.92 -3.92 -12.25
C ILE A 15 -2.36 -2.72 -13.06
N LEU A 16 -1.84 -2.60 -14.27
CA LEU A 16 -2.21 -1.55 -15.22
C LEU A 16 -2.73 -2.22 -16.49
N ASN A 17 -3.99 -1.93 -16.82
CA ASN A 17 -4.62 -2.28 -18.08
C ASN A 17 -5.03 -1.00 -18.81
N GLU A 18 -5.45 -1.12 -20.07
CA GLU A 18 -5.73 0.01 -20.98
C GLU A 18 -6.54 1.16 -20.34
N GLU A 19 -7.53 0.85 -19.48
CA GLU A 19 -8.38 1.85 -18.81
C GLU A 19 -8.54 1.62 -17.30
N SER A 20 -7.71 0.76 -16.70
CA SER A 20 -7.78 0.49 -15.27
C SER A 20 -6.42 0.40 -14.59
N LEU A 21 -6.36 0.94 -13.38
CA LEU A 21 -5.21 0.87 -12.49
C LEU A 21 -5.67 0.28 -11.16
N GLU A 22 -5.04 -0.80 -10.73
CA GLU A 22 -5.28 -1.41 -9.42
C GLU A 22 -3.94 -1.54 -8.68
N ILE A 23 -3.88 -1.02 -7.45
CA ILE A 23 -2.69 -1.08 -6.59
C ILE A 23 -3.05 -1.85 -5.34
N TYR A 24 -2.30 -2.90 -5.06
CA TYR A 24 -2.42 -3.72 -3.86
C TYR A 24 -1.17 -3.62 -3.00
N MET A 25 -1.34 -3.64 -1.69
CA MET A 25 -0.27 -3.96 -0.75
C MET A 25 -0.32 -5.46 -0.47
N VAL A 26 0.79 -6.14 -0.71
CA VAL A 26 0.92 -7.59 -0.48
C VAL A 26 1.83 -7.81 0.70
N ASN A 27 1.34 -8.53 1.72
CA ASN A 27 2.16 -8.98 2.84
C ASN A 27 3.13 -10.07 2.33
N SER A 28 4.42 -9.91 2.58
CA SER A 28 5.44 -10.83 2.03
C SER A 28 5.50 -12.18 2.74
N THR A 29 4.90 -12.29 3.93
CA THR A 29 4.88 -13.50 4.75
C THR A 29 3.74 -14.43 4.35
N ASN A 30 2.53 -13.89 4.18
CA ASN A 30 1.32 -14.68 3.90
C ASN A 30 0.71 -14.44 2.51
N LEU A 31 1.25 -13.49 1.73
CA LEU A 31 0.78 -13.09 0.40
C LEU A 31 -0.65 -12.54 0.34
N GLU A 32 -1.23 -12.17 1.49
CA GLU A 32 -2.51 -11.49 1.55
C GLU A 32 -2.42 -10.13 0.88
N ARG A 33 -3.44 -9.80 0.08
CA ARG A 33 -3.49 -8.61 -0.74
C ARG A 33 -4.56 -7.66 -0.22
N ASN A 34 -4.17 -6.42 0.02
CA ASN A 34 -5.07 -5.35 0.42
C ASN A 34 -5.12 -4.30 -0.68
N LEU A 35 -6.31 -4.06 -1.25
CA LEU A 35 -6.51 -3.03 -2.27
C LEU A 35 -6.29 -1.65 -1.66
N ILE A 36 -5.42 -0.83 -2.26
CA ILE A 36 -5.12 0.54 -1.86
C ILE A 36 -5.80 1.54 -2.80
N LEU A 37 -5.68 1.29 -4.10
CA LEU A 37 -6.21 2.16 -5.13
C LEU A 37 -6.83 1.30 -6.23
N GLU A 38 -8.03 1.69 -6.66
CA GLU A 38 -8.64 1.21 -7.89
C GLU A 38 -9.04 2.43 -8.72
N GLN A 39 -8.65 2.46 -9.98
CA GLN A 39 -9.14 3.41 -10.97
C GLN A 39 -9.75 2.62 -12.11
N LYS A 40 -11.01 2.90 -12.44
CA LYS A 40 -11.75 2.26 -13.54
C LYS A 40 -12.55 3.31 -14.29
N LEU A 41 -12.45 3.33 -15.62
CA LEU A 41 -13.22 4.24 -16.49
C LEU A 41 -13.08 5.72 -16.05
N GLY A 42 -11.86 6.13 -15.70
CA GLY A 42 -11.56 7.48 -15.22
C GLY A 42 -12.04 7.81 -13.80
N ARG A 43 -12.71 6.88 -13.09
CA ARG A 43 -13.13 7.05 -11.69
C ARG A 43 -12.12 6.40 -10.76
N SER A 44 -11.56 7.17 -9.83
CA SER A 44 -10.67 6.67 -8.77
C SER A 44 -11.46 6.36 -7.50
N LYS A 45 -11.32 5.14 -6.99
CA LYS A 45 -11.75 4.70 -5.67
C LYS A 45 -10.50 4.45 -4.82
N PHE A 46 -10.25 5.34 -3.88
CA PHE A 46 -9.20 5.16 -2.90
C PHE A 46 -9.77 4.32 -1.74
N VAL A 47 -9.21 3.13 -1.52
CA VAL A 47 -9.55 2.31 -0.36
C VAL A 47 -8.50 2.59 0.68
N ARG A 48 -8.85 3.45 1.64
CA ARG A 48 -7.91 3.93 2.67
C ARG A 48 -7.22 2.72 3.32
N PRO A 49 -5.92 2.51 3.11
CA PRO A 49 -5.22 1.51 3.90
C PRO A 49 -5.25 2.00 5.34
N TYR A 50 -5.44 1.08 6.29
CA TYR A 50 -5.37 1.36 7.71
C TYR A 50 -4.16 2.28 7.98
N LEU A 51 -4.42 3.33 8.75
CA LEU A 51 -3.65 4.56 9.01
C LEU A 51 -2.11 4.51 8.95
N THR A 52 -1.47 3.36 9.08
CA THR A 52 -0.04 3.22 9.36
C THR A 52 0.91 3.47 8.18
N ARG A 53 0.58 3.10 6.93
CA ARG A 53 1.56 3.20 5.83
C ARG A 53 1.60 4.56 5.15
N MET A 54 0.46 5.24 4.98
CA MET A 54 0.48 6.61 4.45
C MET A 54 1.10 7.58 5.45
N GLU A 55 0.81 7.44 6.75
CA GLU A 55 1.48 8.23 7.79
C GLU A 55 2.99 7.95 7.82
N HIS A 56 3.41 6.70 7.61
CA HIS A 56 4.83 6.36 7.48
C HIS A 56 5.50 6.98 6.25
N LEU A 57 4.83 6.96 5.09
CA LEU A 57 5.37 7.55 3.85
C LEU A 57 5.34 9.09 3.85
N LEU A 58 4.41 9.68 4.61
CA LEU A 58 4.30 11.12 4.83
C LEU A 58 5.15 11.60 6.01
N ASN A 59 5.83 10.69 6.74
CA ASN A 59 6.75 11.06 7.79
C ASN A 59 8.03 11.65 7.15
N PRO A 60 8.36 12.93 7.39
CA PRO A 60 9.58 13.55 6.87
C PRO A 60 10.86 12.80 7.27
N ASP A 61 10.86 12.12 8.42
CA ASP A 61 12.02 11.40 8.96
C ASP A 61 12.44 10.17 8.13
N VAL A 62 11.64 9.75 7.14
CA VAL A 62 11.98 8.63 6.22
C VAL A 62 12.86 9.10 5.06
N TRP A 63 12.91 10.41 4.79
CA TRP A 63 13.62 10.99 3.64
C TRP A 63 14.95 11.65 4.00
N ASP A 64 15.36 11.62 5.28
CA ASP A 64 16.68 12.05 5.77
C ASP A 64 17.67 10.88 5.90
#